data_AF-A0A966N771-F1
#
_entry.id   AF-A0A966N771-F1
#
_cell.length_a   1.000
_cell.length_b   1.000
_cell.length_c   1.000
_cell.angle_alpha   90.00
_cell.angle_beta   90.00
_cell.angle_gamma   90.00
#
_symmetry.space_group_name_H-M   'P 1'
#
loop_
_entity.id
_entity.type
_entity.pdbx_description
1 polymer ?
#
loop_
_entity_poly.entity_id
_entity_poly.type
_entity_poly.pdbx_seq_one_letter_code
_entity_poly.pdbx_strand_id
1 'polypeptide(L)'
;MAKKTKFVFNMGDPSDDGHGKHVEVFVKSSGTYEDIKKAFKILETKGLDFKKLCSQYEDNIIPKKQWKIMQSLGVDVRDKLAAFDINDDDAGYVDGCEYFVYLIIECLNKVNPDLEIERVQKEYTQSLGTFGYGLFW
;
A
#
# COMPACT_ATOMS: atom_id res chain seq x y z
N MET A 1 16.44 13.17 17.92
CA MET A 1 15.24 12.70 17.19
C MET A 1 15.70 11.67 16.18
N ALA A 2 15.11 10.47 16.16
CA ALA A 2 15.39 9.51 15.09
C ALA A 2 14.98 10.12 13.74
N LYS A 3 15.82 9.95 12.72
CA LYS A 3 15.56 10.50 11.39
C LYS A 3 14.45 9.68 10.75
N LYS A 4 13.27 10.27 10.57
CA LYS A 4 12.14 9.61 9.90
C LYS A 4 12.51 9.27 8.46
N THR A 5 12.28 8.02 8.06
CA THR A 5 12.46 7.59 6.67
C THR A 5 11.19 7.90 5.89
N LYS A 6 11.33 8.51 4.72
CA LYS A 6 10.23 8.74 3.77
C LYS A 6 10.48 7.92 2.52
N PHE A 7 9.43 7.28 2.00
CA PHE A 7 9.50 6.48 0.78
C PHE A 7 8.14 6.45 0.09
N VAL A 8 8.10 5.89 -1.12
CA VAL A 8 6.90 5.86 -1.97
C VAL A 8 6.62 4.43 -2.41
N PHE A 9 5.35 4.03 -2.34
CA PHE A 9 4.83 2.88 -3.06
C PHE A 9 4.35 3.33 -4.43
N ASN A 10 4.93 2.76 -5.48
CA ASN A 10 4.53 2.97 -6.86
C ASN A 10 3.55 1.86 -7.23
N MET A 11 2.29 2.23 -7.44
CA MET A 11 1.20 1.30 -7.69
C MET A 11 0.63 1.51 -9.11
N GLY A 12 0.09 0.44 -9.69
CA GLY A 12 -0.49 0.47 -11.03
C GLY A 12 0.54 0.52 -12.15
N ASP A 13 0.08 0.82 -13.37
CA ASP A 13 0.91 0.84 -14.57
C ASP A 13 1.53 2.22 -14.80
N PRO A 14 2.87 2.37 -14.78
CA PRO A 14 3.55 3.62 -15.08
C PRO A 14 3.61 3.94 -16.58
N SER A 15 3.15 3.05 -17.48
CA SER A 15 3.25 3.21 -18.93
C SER A 15 2.37 4.34 -19.50
N ASP A 16 1.30 4.71 -18.79
CA ASP A 16 0.29 5.71 -19.19
C ASP A 16 -0.27 5.50 -20.63
N ASP A 17 -0.30 4.25 -21.09
CA ASP A 17 -0.70 3.86 -22.45
C ASP A 17 -2.23 3.84 -22.66
N GLY A 18 -2.99 4.31 -21.66
CA GLY A 18 -4.46 4.35 -21.66
C GLY A 18 -5.13 3.20 -20.91
N HIS A 19 -4.37 2.26 -20.33
CA HIS A 19 -4.93 1.09 -19.64
C HIS A 19 -4.68 1.01 -18.12
N GLY A 20 -4.00 1.98 -17.51
CA GLY A 20 -3.70 1.91 -16.08
C GLY A 20 -3.60 3.26 -15.38
N LYS A 21 -4.08 3.29 -14.13
CA LYS A 21 -3.93 4.43 -13.24
C LYS A 21 -2.65 4.23 -12.42
N HIS A 22 -1.61 5.00 -12.69
CA HIS A 22 -0.45 5.06 -11.81
C HIS A 22 -0.79 5.84 -10.53
N VAL A 23 -0.48 5.28 -9.37
CA VAL A 23 -0.72 5.92 -8.07
C VAL A 23 0.56 5.86 -7.23
N GLU A 24 1.04 7.04 -6.84
CA GLU A 24 2.10 7.18 -5.86
C GLU A 24 1.49 7.30 -4.45
N VAL A 25 1.79 6.35 -3.56
CA VAL A 25 1.40 6.44 -2.15
C VAL A 25 2.62 6.77 -1.30
N PHE A 26 2.64 7.98 -0.77
CA PHE A 26 3.71 8.50 0.07
C PHE A 26 3.54 8.02 1.51
N VAL A 27 4.64 7.55 2.11
CA VAL A 27 4.65 6.99 3.46
C VAL A 27 5.86 7.49 4.24
N LYS A 28 5.72 7.55 5.56
CA LYS A 28 6.83 7.80 6.49
C LYS A 28 6.90 6.68 7.53
N SER A 29 8.10 6.45 8.04
CA SER A 29 8.39 5.47 9.08
C SER A 29 9.38 6.05 10.10
N SER A 30 9.26 5.58 11.35
CA SER A 30 10.24 5.82 12.41
C SER A 30 11.50 4.96 12.24
N GLY A 31 11.42 3.83 11.51
CA GLY A 31 12.56 2.96 11.20
C GLY A 31 13.36 3.36 9.97
N THR A 32 14.45 2.65 9.69
CA THR A 32 15.28 2.85 8.48
C THR A 32 14.73 2.07 7.28
N TYR A 33 15.19 2.41 6.07
CA TYR A 33 14.85 1.63 4.87
C TYR A 33 15.30 0.17 4.96
N GLU A 34 16.40 -0.11 5.67
CA GLU A 34 16.87 -1.49 5.90
C GLU A 34 15.95 -2.24 6.88
N ASP A 35 15.38 -1.57 7.88
CA ASP A 35 14.41 -2.19 8.78
C ASP A 35 13.11 -2.53 8.05
N ILE A 36 12.67 -1.65 7.14
CA ILE A 36 11.52 -1.89 6.26
C ILE A 36 11.78 -3.10 5.35
N LYS A 37 12.95 -3.19 4.71
CA LYS A 37 13.33 -4.36 3.89
C LYS A 37 13.32 -5.66 4.69
N LYS A 38 13.86 -5.64 5.92
CA LYS A 38 13.83 -6.81 6.82
C LYS A 38 12.40 -7.22 7.16
N ALA A 39 11.51 -6.26 7.43
CA ALA A 39 10.10 -6.52 7.68
C ALA A 39 9.41 -7.14 6.46
N PHE A 40 9.66 -6.63 5.24
CA PHE A 40 9.22 -7.30 4.01
C PHE A 40 9.71 -8.74 3.91
N LYS A 41 10.99 -8.97 4.25
CA LYS A 41 11.54 -10.33 4.19
C LYS A 41 10.86 -11.27 5.18
N ILE A 42 10.50 -10.78 6.37
CA ILE A 42 9.73 -11.55 7.36
C ILE A 42 8.32 -11.89 6.84
N LEU A 43 7.67 -10.97 6.11
CA LEU A 43 6.38 -11.25 5.48
C LEU A 43 6.51 -12.32 4.39
N GLU A 44 7.54 -12.20 3.53
CA GLU A 44 7.84 -13.20 2.50
C GLU A 44 8.08 -14.60 3.11
N THR A 45 8.82 -14.72 4.22
CA THR A 45 9.06 -16.01 4.89
C THR A 45 7.81 -16.60 5.54
N LYS A 46 6.83 -15.77 5.89
CA LYS A 46 5.50 -16.20 6.34
C LYS A 46 4.57 -16.57 5.19
N GLY A 47 4.99 -16.38 3.94
CA GLY A 47 4.23 -16.71 2.74
C GLY A 47 3.37 -15.56 2.17
N LEU A 48 3.51 -14.34 2.71
CA LEU A 48 2.90 -13.13 2.14
C LEU A 48 3.80 -12.56 1.05
N ASP A 49 3.34 -12.64 -0.20
CA ASP A 49 4.07 -12.13 -1.36
C ASP A 49 3.27 -11.00 -2.04
N PHE A 50 3.44 -9.78 -1.53
CA PHE A 50 2.80 -8.58 -2.06
C PHE A 50 3.23 -8.21 -3.48
N LYS A 51 4.31 -8.82 -4.02
CA LYS A 51 4.72 -8.60 -5.42
C LYS A 51 3.87 -9.41 -6.40
N LYS A 52 3.27 -10.51 -5.94
CA LYS A 52 2.41 -11.39 -6.76
C LYS A 52 0.93 -11.15 -6.54
N LEU A 53 0.55 -10.66 -5.36
CA LEU A 53 -0.82 -10.23 -5.09
C LEU A 53 -1.18 -9.05 -5.99
N CYS A 54 -2.32 -9.13 -6.68
CA CYS A 54 -2.85 -8.05 -7.52
C CYS A 54 -1.85 -7.61 -8.59
N SER A 55 -1.06 -8.56 -9.15
CA SER A 55 0.04 -8.25 -10.05
C SER A 55 -0.33 -8.35 -11.54
N GLN A 56 -1.52 -8.84 -11.85
CA GLN A 56 -2.02 -8.98 -13.22
C GLN A 56 -3.00 -7.85 -13.55
N TYR A 57 -3.19 -7.60 -14.85
CA TYR A 57 -4.21 -6.66 -15.31
C TYR A 57 -5.60 -7.06 -14.76
N GLU A 58 -6.33 -6.10 -14.20
CA GLU A 58 -7.64 -6.27 -13.54
C GLU A 58 -7.65 -7.23 -12.33
N ASP A 59 -6.49 -7.66 -11.82
CA ASP A 59 -6.42 -8.47 -10.61
C ASP A 59 -6.44 -7.58 -9.36
N ASN A 60 -7.59 -7.57 -8.68
CA ASN A 60 -7.79 -6.91 -7.39
C ASN A 60 -8.18 -7.89 -6.28
N ILE A 61 -7.89 -9.19 -6.46
CA ILE A 61 -8.35 -10.26 -5.58
C ILE A 61 -7.28 -10.59 -4.53
N ILE A 62 -7.72 -10.76 -3.28
CA ILE A 62 -6.91 -11.36 -2.22
C ILE A 62 -7.33 -12.82 -2.03
N PRO A 63 -6.47 -13.81 -2.33
CA PRO A 63 -6.78 -15.22 -2.07
C PRO A 63 -6.93 -15.50 -0.57
N LYS A 64 -7.84 -16.41 -0.18
CA LYS A 64 -8.06 -16.84 1.22
C LYS A 64 -6.79 -17.32 1.90
N LYS A 65 -5.89 -17.97 1.16
CA LYS A 65 -4.60 -18.39 1.70
C LYS A 65 -3.77 -17.22 2.20
N GLN A 66 -3.70 -16.14 1.41
CA GLN A 66 -2.95 -14.93 1.75
C GLN A 66 -3.66 -14.20 2.90
N TRP A 67 -4.99 -14.10 2.84
CA TRP A 67 -5.80 -13.51 3.90
C TRP A 67 -5.63 -14.20 5.25
N LYS A 68 -5.62 -15.54 5.31
CA LYS A 68 -5.38 -16.30 6.54
C LYS A 68 -4.02 -15.97 7.17
N ILE A 69 -2.99 -15.71 6.36
CA ILE A 69 -1.69 -15.28 6.87
C ILE A 69 -1.79 -13.87 7.47
N MET A 70 -2.47 -12.94 6.80
CA MET A 70 -2.73 -11.59 7.35
C MET A 70 -3.48 -11.66 8.69
N GLN A 71 -4.52 -12.49 8.79
CA GLN A 71 -5.25 -12.73 10.04
C GLN A 71 -4.35 -13.29 11.14
N SER A 72 -3.42 -14.20 10.81
CA SER A 72 -2.46 -14.75 11.78
C SER A 72 -1.48 -13.69 12.33
N LEU A 73 -1.30 -12.58 11.62
CA LEU A 73 -0.54 -11.41 12.08
C LEU A 73 -1.38 -10.46 12.94
N GLY A 74 -2.68 -10.72 13.10
CA GLY A 74 -3.62 -9.83 13.77
C GLY A 74 -4.01 -8.61 12.92
N VAL A 75 -3.93 -8.72 11.59
CA VAL A 75 -4.48 -7.75 10.65
C VAL A 75 -5.96 -8.06 10.44
N ASP A 76 -6.83 -7.10 10.75
CA ASP A 76 -8.26 -7.15 10.43
C ASP A 76 -8.65 -5.87 9.71
N VAL A 77 -8.95 -6.01 8.42
CA VAL A 77 -9.25 -4.93 7.48
C VAL A 77 -10.46 -5.29 6.62
N ARG A 78 -11.33 -6.17 7.13
CA ARG A 78 -12.53 -6.63 6.41
C ARG A 78 -13.43 -5.45 6.02
N ASP A 79 -13.43 -4.40 6.83
CA ASP A 79 -14.14 -3.14 6.58
C ASP A 79 -13.50 -2.28 5.46
N LYS A 80 -12.31 -2.65 4.98
CA LYS A 80 -11.57 -1.99 3.89
C LYS A 80 -11.62 -2.76 2.57
N LEU A 81 -12.26 -3.92 2.55
CA LEU A 81 -12.45 -4.72 1.34
C LEU A 81 -13.80 -4.34 0.69
N ALA A 82 -13.83 -4.24 -0.63
CA ALA A 82 -15.07 -3.97 -1.37
C ALA A 82 -16.06 -5.13 -1.28
N ALA A 83 -15.55 -6.35 -1.15
CA ALA A 83 -16.33 -7.54 -0.82
C ALA A 83 -15.47 -8.48 0.04
N PHE A 84 -16.11 -9.32 0.83
CA PHE A 84 -15.46 -10.32 1.67
C PHE A 84 -16.12 -11.69 1.52
N ASP A 85 -15.33 -12.75 1.61
CA ASP A 85 -15.75 -14.16 1.47
C ASP A 85 -16.52 -14.41 0.16
N ILE A 86 -15.86 -14.10 -0.97
CA ILE A 86 -16.50 -14.05 -2.30
C ILE A 86 -16.81 -15.46 -2.82
N ASN A 87 -15.87 -16.39 -2.70
CA ASN A 87 -16.00 -17.78 -3.13
C ASN A 87 -15.07 -18.67 -2.27
N ASP A 88 -14.94 -19.96 -2.57
CA ASP A 88 -14.14 -20.89 -1.75
C ASP A 88 -12.64 -20.56 -1.66
N ASP A 89 -12.08 -19.89 -2.66
CA ASP A 89 -10.65 -19.60 -2.78
C ASP A 89 -10.29 -18.14 -2.52
N ASP A 90 -11.23 -17.21 -2.65
CA ASP A 90 -11.00 -15.76 -2.61
C ASP A 90 -11.60 -15.10 -1.36
N ALA A 91 -10.77 -14.33 -0.65
CA ALA A 91 -11.17 -13.66 0.58
C ALA A 91 -11.88 -12.33 0.32
N GLY A 92 -11.53 -11.61 -0.74
CA GLY A 92 -12.09 -10.29 -0.96
C GLY A 92 -11.45 -9.52 -2.12
N TYR A 93 -12.10 -8.42 -2.49
CA TYR A 93 -11.58 -7.46 -3.47
C TYR A 93 -11.00 -6.25 -2.73
N VAL A 94 -9.84 -5.79 -3.18
CA VAL A 94 -9.25 -4.52 -2.74
C VAL A 94 -9.69 -3.42 -3.69
N ASP A 95 -10.31 -2.36 -3.14
CA ASP A 95 -10.86 -1.26 -3.95
C ASP A 95 -9.79 -0.21 -4.34
N GLY A 96 -8.77 -0.68 -5.06
CA GLY A 96 -7.74 0.18 -5.62
C GLY A 96 -6.45 0.28 -4.80
N CYS A 97 -5.49 0.99 -5.39
CA CYS A 97 -4.08 1.02 -4.97
C CYS A 97 -3.89 1.49 -3.51
N GLU A 98 -4.72 2.43 -3.06
CA GLU A 98 -4.59 3.00 -1.73
C GLU A 98 -4.89 2.01 -0.61
N TYR A 99 -5.96 1.21 -0.77
CA TYR A 99 -6.30 0.17 0.20
C TYR A 99 -5.27 -0.96 0.16
N PHE A 100 -4.73 -1.29 -1.01
CA PHE A 100 -3.67 -2.29 -1.09
C PHE A 100 -2.41 -1.86 -0.32
N VAL A 101 -1.99 -0.60 -0.46
CA VAL A 101 -0.88 -0.05 0.32
C VAL A 101 -1.20 -0.03 1.82
N TYR A 102 -2.46 0.25 2.19
CA TYR A 102 -2.89 0.14 3.60
C TYR A 102 -2.69 -1.28 4.15
N LEU A 103 -3.05 -2.33 3.39
CA LEU A 103 -2.81 -3.73 3.79
C LEU A 103 -1.32 -4.00 4.03
N ILE A 104 -0.46 -3.51 3.13
CA ILE A 104 1.00 -3.66 3.26
C ILE A 104 1.49 -3.00 4.55
N ILE A 105 1.08 -1.75 4.80
CA ILE A 105 1.47 -0.98 5.98
C ILE A 105 1.04 -1.69 7.27
N GLU A 106 -0.22 -2.14 7.34
CA GLU A 106 -0.72 -2.87 8.50
C GLU A 106 0.11 -4.14 8.75
N CYS A 107 0.39 -4.93 7.72
CA CYS A 107 1.21 -6.12 7.85
C CYS A 107 2.63 -5.80 8.33
N LEU A 108 3.25 -4.75 7.80
CA LEU A 108 4.60 -4.29 8.21
C LEU A 108 4.62 -3.87 9.68
N ASN A 109 3.63 -3.10 10.13
CA ASN A 109 3.52 -2.67 11.52
C ASN A 109 3.23 -3.84 12.46
N LYS A 110 2.53 -4.90 12.01
CA LYS A 110 2.34 -6.11 12.84
C LYS A 110 3.61 -6.93 12.99
N VAL A 111 4.46 -7.02 11.96
CA VAL A 111 5.72 -7.78 12.06
C VAL A 111 6.83 -6.98 12.73
N ASN A 112 6.78 -5.65 12.66
CA ASN A 112 7.73 -4.77 13.32
C ASN A 112 7.02 -3.48 13.79
N PRO A 113 6.47 -3.46 15.02
CA PRO A 113 5.75 -2.32 15.58
C PRO A 113 6.59 -1.04 15.69
N ASP A 114 7.92 -1.15 15.82
CA ASP A 114 8.83 -0.01 15.96
C ASP A 114 8.98 0.79 14.65
N LEU A 115 8.50 0.27 13.51
CA LEU A 115 8.53 0.99 12.24
C LEU A 115 7.55 2.16 12.21
N GLU A 116 6.42 2.08 12.93
CA GLU A 116 5.38 3.11 12.96
C GLU A 116 5.08 3.70 11.57
N ILE A 117 4.86 2.82 10.58
CA ILE A 117 4.65 3.26 9.20
C ILE A 117 3.25 3.87 9.08
N GLU A 118 3.17 5.06 8.51
CA GLU A 118 1.89 5.73 8.23
C GLU A 118 1.93 6.43 6.86
N ARG A 119 0.76 6.53 6.23
CA ARG A 119 0.58 7.30 4.99
C ARG A 119 0.76 8.79 5.28
N VAL A 120 1.32 9.51 4.32
CA VAL A 120 1.38 10.98 4.33
C VAL A 120 0.81 11.53 3.04
N GLN A 121 0.24 12.72 3.10
CA GLN A 121 -0.10 13.45 1.87
C GLN A 121 1.18 13.70 1.08
N LYS A 122 1.06 13.70 -0.25
CA LYS A 122 2.13 14.15 -1.15
C LYS A 122 2.53 15.55 -0.70
N GLU A 123 3.71 15.67 -0.11
CA GLU A 123 4.25 16.95 0.33
C GLU A 123 4.68 17.71 -0.94
N TYR A 124 3.76 18.48 -1.52
CA TYR A 124 4.15 19.59 -2.38
C TYR A 124 4.86 20.61 -1.50
N THR A 125 6.16 20.78 -1.69
CA THR A 125 6.89 21.89 -1.08
C THR A 125 6.37 23.21 -1.65
N GLN A 126 6.19 24.19 -0.76
CA GLN A 126 5.71 25.57 -0.96
C GLN A 126 5.23 25.94 -2.37
N SER A 127 3.91 26.07 -2.51
CA SER A 127 3.32 26.88 -3.59
C SER A 127 3.59 28.36 -3.30
N LEU A 128 4.12 29.09 -4.28
CA LEU A 128 4.22 30.55 -4.22
C LEU A 128 2.85 31.24 -4.43
N GLY A 129 1.77 30.46 -4.57
CA GLY A 129 0.41 30.93 -4.85
C GLY A 129 -0.04 30.55 -6.26
N THR A 130 -1.34 30.75 -6.52
CA THR A 130 -1.92 30.67 -7.87
C THR A 130 -1.89 32.06 -8.50
N PHE A 131 -1.26 32.20 -9.65
CA PHE A 131 -1.16 33.46 -10.40
C PHE A 131 -1.90 33.35 -11.73
N GLY A 132 -2.30 34.49 -12.31
CA GLY A 132 -2.78 34.53 -13.69
C GLY A 132 -4.19 33.98 -13.95
N TYR A 133 -5.04 33.84 -12.92
CA TYR A 133 -6.45 33.39 -13.10
C TYR A 133 -7.26 34.28 -14.07
N GLY A 134 -6.88 35.55 -14.24
CA GLY A 134 -7.46 36.47 -15.24
C GLY A 134 -6.82 36.42 -16.63
N LEU A 135 -5.89 35.50 -16.90
CA LEU A 135 -5.31 35.28 -18.24
C LEU A 135 -6.05 34.19 -19.02
N PHE A 136 -7.10 33.63 -18.43
CA PHE A 136 -8.09 32.84 -19.13
C PHE A 136 -9.14 33.78 -19.71
N TRP A 137 -9.26 33.80 -21.04
CA TRP A 137 -10.41 34.34 -21.78
C TRP A 137 -11.25 33.19 -22.32
#